data_AF-A0A4V2MR86-F1
#
_entry.id   AF-A0A4V2MR86-F1
#
_cell.length_a   1.000
_cell.length_b   1.000
_cell.length_c   1.000
_cell.angle_alpha   90.00
_cell.angle_beta   90.00
_cell.angle_gamma   90.00
#
_symmetry.space_group_name_H-M   'P 1'
#
loop_
_entity.id
_entity.type
_entity.pdbx_description
1 polymer ?
#
loop_
_entity_poly.entity_id
_entity_poly.type
_entity_poly.pdbx_seq_one_letter_code
_entity_poly.pdbx_strand_id
1 'polypeptide(L)'
;MKNLTYLTTAILLLTFSACKKEKIKKEEPKATIDIKQYFISGTYLRTIGNKNFEHPYLVTFEENGQAKIYDWGAVSNIAVNYTFENNKITVNYGGASNWVFTIADENISKAEGLQQYYLSSNLYKIPGTNQFTGNWYSGIMMSRENGSSMFFSYKFTDSQYQETVHISATTYTYTAIKNVMAIATENGIARYFLALNGKLMVSRYNFGVNPPANFFFAAFTKDQ
;
A
#
# COMPACT_ATOMS: atom_id res chain seq x y z
N MET A 1 35.16 48.31 -76.34
CA MET A 1 34.43 47.03 -76.52
C MET A 1 33.20 47.06 -75.61
N LYS A 2 32.00 46.73 -76.14
CA LYS A 2 30.74 46.31 -75.46
C LYS A 2 30.28 47.13 -74.21
N ASN A 3 29.20 47.92 -74.25
CA ASN A 3 27.75 47.59 -74.39
C ASN A 3 27.04 47.21 -73.05
N LEU A 4 25.91 47.90 -72.77
CA LEU A 4 24.52 47.42 -72.54
C LEU A 4 24.27 46.11 -71.72
N THR A 5 23.28 45.98 -70.81
CA THR A 5 22.24 46.91 -70.25
C THR A 5 21.44 46.25 -69.09
N TYR A 6 20.61 47.04 -68.36
CA TYR A 6 19.37 46.63 -67.62
C TYR A 6 19.55 45.66 -66.40
N LEU A 7 19.06 45.97 -65.18
CA LEU A 7 17.68 45.95 -64.64
C LEU A 7 17.20 44.54 -64.21
N THR A 8 16.40 44.47 -63.13
CA THR A 8 15.95 43.26 -62.37
C THR A 8 17.08 42.63 -61.53
N THR A 9 16.88 42.10 -60.32
CA THR A 9 15.70 41.48 -59.67
C THR A 9 15.80 41.78 -58.15
N ALA A 10 14.85 42.47 -57.51
CA ALA A 10 13.62 41.94 -56.89
C ALA A 10 13.84 40.75 -55.92
N ILE A 11 13.19 40.84 -54.74
CA ILE A 11 12.94 39.77 -53.76
C ILE A 11 14.20 39.22 -53.05
N LEU A 12 14.50 39.80 -51.87
CA LEU A 12 15.12 39.08 -50.76
C LEU A 12 14.23 39.15 -49.50
N LEU A 13 12.93 38.89 -49.69
CA LEU A 13 12.04 38.43 -48.63
C LEU A 13 11.97 36.90 -48.69
N LEU A 14 11.73 36.26 -47.54
CA LEU A 14 11.83 34.80 -47.31
C LEU A 14 13.32 34.36 -47.34
N THR A 15 13.92 33.89 -46.23
CA THR A 15 13.36 32.95 -45.26
C THR A 15 13.81 33.26 -43.82
N PHE A 16 12.94 33.91 -43.04
CA PHE A 16 12.88 33.57 -41.61
C PHE A 16 12.17 32.23 -41.50
N SER A 17 12.94 31.15 -41.70
CA SER A 17 12.48 29.80 -41.42
C SER A 17 12.10 29.73 -39.96
N ALA A 18 10.80 29.83 -39.70
CA ALA A 18 10.24 29.59 -38.39
C ALA A 18 10.57 28.14 -38.03
N CYS A 19 11.61 27.97 -37.20
CA CYS A 19 11.72 26.82 -36.33
C CYS A 19 10.50 26.86 -35.41
N LYS A 20 9.37 26.35 -35.92
CA LYS A 20 8.45 25.56 -35.12
C LYS A 20 9.36 24.53 -34.47
N LYS A 21 9.74 24.78 -33.21
CA LYS A 21 10.06 23.71 -32.29
C LYS A 21 8.84 22.82 -32.36
N GLU A 22 8.95 21.72 -33.09
CA GLU A 22 8.06 20.59 -32.86
C GLU A 22 8.12 20.39 -31.36
N LYS A 23 6.96 20.57 -30.72
CA LYS A 23 6.78 20.05 -29.38
C LYS A 23 6.87 18.55 -29.59
N ILE A 24 8.08 18.02 -29.44
CA ILE A 24 8.32 16.59 -29.26
C ILE A 24 7.29 16.23 -28.20
N LYS A 25 6.25 15.50 -28.61
CA LYS A 25 5.34 14.89 -27.65
C LYS A 25 6.26 14.00 -26.85
N LYS A 26 6.61 14.45 -25.64
CA LYS A 26 7.30 13.65 -24.66
C LYS A 26 6.39 12.45 -24.49
N GLU A 27 6.75 11.31 -25.08
CA GLU A 27 5.93 10.12 -24.99
C GLU A 27 5.69 9.90 -23.51
N GLU A 28 4.41 9.95 -23.10
CA GLU A 28 4.07 9.68 -21.72
C GLU A 28 4.54 8.26 -21.46
N PRO A 29 5.46 8.03 -20.50
CA PRO A 29 6.10 6.74 -20.34
C PRO A 29 5.02 5.70 -20.08
N LYS A 30 4.80 4.86 -21.09
CA LYS A 30 3.76 3.83 -21.11
C LYS A 30 3.99 2.95 -19.88
N ALA A 31 2.99 2.86 -19.00
CA ALA A 31 3.17 2.26 -17.68
C ALA A 31 3.78 0.86 -17.79
N THR A 32 5.02 0.73 -17.30
CA THR A 32 5.87 -0.45 -17.51
C THR A 32 5.58 -1.59 -16.54
N ILE A 33 4.86 -1.33 -15.46
CA ILE A 33 4.54 -2.30 -14.41
C ILE A 33 3.13 -2.90 -14.59
N ASP A 34 3.03 -4.22 -14.42
CA ASP A 34 1.74 -4.88 -14.17
C ASP A 34 1.35 -4.66 -12.71
N ILE A 35 0.47 -3.69 -12.47
CA ILE A 35 0.10 -3.26 -11.12
C ILE A 35 -0.53 -4.40 -10.27
N LYS A 36 -1.06 -5.46 -10.90
CA LYS A 36 -1.59 -6.65 -10.21
C LYS A 36 -0.50 -7.49 -9.53
N GLN A 37 0.77 -7.29 -9.89
CA GLN A 37 1.94 -7.89 -9.24
C GLN A 37 2.44 -7.08 -8.04
N TYR A 38 1.77 -5.98 -7.70
CA TYR A 38 2.14 -5.10 -6.60
C TYR A 38 0.97 -4.92 -5.62
N PHE A 39 1.28 -4.37 -4.45
CA PHE A 39 0.31 -3.86 -3.48
C PHE A 39 0.84 -2.55 -2.90
N ILE A 40 -0.07 -1.70 -2.43
CA ILE A 40 0.31 -0.53 -1.63
C ILE A 40 0.23 -0.93 -0.16
N SER A 41 1.24 -0.59 0.63
CA SER A 41 1.12 -0.61 2.08
C SER A 41 1.73 0.65 2.70
N GLY A 42 1.10 1.11 3.76
CA GLY A 42 1.46 2.33 4.46
C GLY A 42 0.91 2.32 5.87
N THR A 43 1.03 3.44 6.57
CA THR A 43 0.52 3.64 7.92
C THR A 43 -0.40 4.84 8.00
N TYR A 44 -1.36 4.80 8.91
CA TYR A 44 -2.24 5.91 9.23
C TYR A 44 -2.46 6.01 10.75
N LEU A 45 -2.72 7.21 11.26
CA LEU A 45 -3.03 7.45 12.67
C LEU A 45 -4.51 7.19 12.95
N ARG A 46 -4.77 6.32 13.92
CA ARG A 46 -6.10 6.14 14.52
C ARG A 46 -6.06 6.62 15.96
N THR A 47 -7.02 7.46 16.33
CA THR A 47 -7.25 7.82 17.73
C THR A 47 -8.15 6.77 18.39
N ILE A 48 -7.70 6.18 19.49
CA ILE A 48 -8.51 5.29 20.34
C ILE A 48 -8.40 5.80 21.78
N GLY A 49 -9.51 6.29 22.33
CA GLY A 49 -9.49 7.07 23.57
C GLY A 49 -8.66 8.34 23.39
N ASN A 50 -7.75 8.62 24.34
CA ASN A 50 -6.89 9.82 24.33
C ASN A 50 -5.50 9.57 23.71
N LYS A 51 -5.34 8.53 22.89
CA LYS A 51 -4.05 8.12 22.32
C LYS A 51 -4.17 7.90 20.82
N ASN A 52 -3.13 8.33 20.08
CA ASN A 52 -2.98 8.09 18.66
C ASN A 52 -2.07 6.88 18.43
N PHE A 53 -2.41 6.05 17.45
CA PHE A 53 -1.68 4.84 17.10
C PHE A 53 -1.47 4.75 15.59
N GLU A 54 -0.29 4.30 15.18
CA GLU A 54 -0.06 3.92 13.80
C GLU A 54 -0.71 2.56 13.52
N HIS A 55 -1.64 2.54 12.59
CA HIS A 55 -2.24 1.35 12.01
C HIS A 55 -1.69 1.20 10.59
N PRO A 56 -1.06 0.07 10.25
CA PRO A 56 -0.77 -0.19 8.85
C PRO A 56 -2.07 -0.46 8.09
N TYR A 57 -2.02 -0.25 6.78
CA TYR A 57 -3.07 -0.63 5.85
C TYR A 57 -2.45 -1.27 4.61
N LEU A 58 -3.27 -1.96 3.82
CA LEU A 58 -2.85 -2.60 2.59
C LEU A 58 -3.92 -2.45 1.51
N VAL A 59 -3.50 -2.17 0.26
CA VAL A 59 -4.37 -2.12 -0.92
C VAL A 59 -3.88 -3.16 -1.92
N THR A 60 -4.72 -4.14 -2.25
CA THR A 60 -4.45 -5.09 -3.35
C THR A 60 -5.17 -4.65 -4.61
N PHE A 61 -4.61 -5.03 -5.75
CA PHE A 61 -5.21 -4.88 -7.07
C PHE A 61 -5.59 -6.27 -7.60
N GLU A 62 -6.77 -6.35 -8.20
CA GLU A 62 -7.38 -7.56 -8.77
C GLU A 62 -7.75 -7.32 -10.24
N GLU A 63 -8.32 -8.33 -10.89
CA GLU A 63 -8.84 -8.21 -12.26
C GLU A 63 -10.02 -7.23 -12.35
N ASN A 64 -10.37 -6.85 -13.59
CA ASN A 64 -11.53 -6.00 -13.93
C ASN A 64 -11.54 -4.62 -13.23
N GLY A 65 -10.38 -4.09 -12.85
CA GLY A 65 -10.27 -2.78 -12.19
C GLY A 65 -10.79 -2.77 -10.76
N GLN A 66 -10.81 -3.91 -10.06
CA GLN A 66 -11.18 -3.98 -8.64
C GLN A 66 -9.95 -3.94 -7.72
N ALA A 67 -10.05 -3.20 -6.63
CA ALA A 67 -9.07 -3.14 -5.57
C ALA A 67 -9.73 -3.46 -4.21
N LYS A 68 -8.93 -3.96 -3.27
CA LYS A 68 -9.39 -4.26 -1.90
C LYS A 68 -8.51 -3.52 -0.91
N ILE A 69 -9.15 -2.71 -0.07
CA ILE A 69 -8.48 -2.03 1.04
C ILE A 69 -8.67 -2.86 2.30
N TYR A 70 -7.57 -3.23 2.92
CA TYR A 70 -7.50 -3.95 4.18
C TYR A 70 -7.08 -2.96 5.27
N ASP A 71 -8.07 -2.49 6.03
CA ASP A 71 -7.89 -1.59 7.16
C ASP A 71 -7.88 -2.38 8.48
N TRP A 72 -6.93 -2.05 9.36
CA TRP A 72 -6.65 -2.71 10.64
C TRP A 72 -7.65 -2.33 11.75
N GLY A 73 -8.92 -2.41 11.37
CA GLY A 73 -10.11 -2.20 12.18
C GLY A 73 -11.35 -2.96 11.68
N ALA A 74 -11.34 -3.49 10.45
CA ALA A 74 -12.48 -4.15 9.82
C ALA A 74 -12.15 -5.59 9.39
N VAL A 75 -12.92 -6.57 9.89
CA VAL A 75 -12.73 -8.01 9.58
C VAL A 75 -12.98 -8.39 8.12
N SER A 76 -13.61 -7.48 7.37
CA SER A 76 -13.74 -7.54 5.92
C SER A 76 -12.89 -6.45 5.27
N ASN A 77 -12.43 -6.72 4.04
CA ASN A 77 -11.87 -5.68 3.18
C ASN A 77 -12.98 -4.76 2.67
N ILE A 78 -12.59 -3.54 2.29
CA ILE A 78 -13.43 -2.61 1.55
C ILE A 78 -13.11 -2.79 0.06
N ALA A 79 -14.06 -3.36 -0.69
CA ALA A 79 -13.96 -3.49 -2.13
C ALA A 79 -14.28 -2.14 -2.81
N VAL A 80 -13.40 -1.71 -3.72
CA VAL A 80 -13.46 -0.44 -4.44
C VAL A 80 -12.99 -0.63 -5.88
N ASN A 81 -13.30 0.31 -6.77
CA ASN A 81 -12.75 0.31 -8.12
C ASN A 81 -11.43 1.08 -8.16
N TYR A 82 -10.50 0.69 -9.04
CA TYR A 82 -9.30 1.46 -9.35
C TYR A 82 -9.10 1.63 -10.86
N THR A 83 -8.37 2.69 -11.23
CA THR A 83 -7.76 2.84 -12.56
C THR A 83 -6.24 2.93 -12.43
N PHE A 84 -5.51 2.53 -13.47
CA PHE A 84 -4.06 2.71 -13.56
C PHE A 84 -3.70 3.23 -14.95
N GLU A 85 -3.50 4.54 -15.04
CA GLU A 85 -3.28 5.28 -16.29
C GLU A 85 -2.18 6.33 -16.07
N ASN A 86 -1.32 6.55 -17.07
CA ASN A 86 -0.26 7.57 -17.04
C ASN A 86 0.59 7.57 -15.74
N ASN A 87 0.94 6.36 -15.27
CA ASN A 87 1.66 6.09 -14.02
C ASN A 87 0.95 6.63 -12.76
N LYS A 88 -0.38 6.72 -12.79
CA LYS A 88 -1.21 7.08 -11.63
C LYS A 88 -2.20 5.97 -11.31
N ILE A 89 -2.16 5.48 -10.08
CA ILE A 89 -3.18 4.60 -9.52
C ILE A 89 -4.24 5.50 -8.89
N THR A 90 -5.49 5.40 -9.32
CA THR A 90 -6.61 6.11 -8.69
C THR A 90 -7.55 5.10 -8.05
N VAL A 91 -7.64 5.09 -6.73
CA VAL A 91 -8.51 4.20 -5.94
C VAL A 91 -9.77 4.98 -5.54
N ASN A 92 -10.94 4.51 -5.99
CA ASN A 92 -12.21 5.19 -5.84
C ASN A 92 -12.84 4.88 -4.47
N TYR A 93 -12.32 5.51 -3.42
CA TYR A 93 -12.84 5.39 -2.06
C TYR A 93 -14.11 6.25 -1.90
N GLY A 94 -15.28 5.60 -1.98
CA GLY A 94 -16.60 6.24 -2.15
C GLY A 94 -17.13 7.04 -0.95
N GLY A 95 -16.44 8.11 -0.56
CA GLY A 95 -16.88 9.03 0.51
C GLY A 95 -16.23 10.42 0.42
N ALA A 96 -14.92 10.52 0.65
CA ALA A 96 -14.24 11.81 0.80
C ALA A 96 -13.52 12.27 -0.49
N SER A 97 -12.60 11.45 -0.99
CA SER A 97 -11.80 11.70 -2.18
C SER A 97 -11.15 10.41 -2.65
N ASN A 98 -10.94 10.29 -3.97
CA ASN A 98 -10.16 9.19 -4.53
C ASN A 98 -8.71 9.28 -4.03
N TRP A 99 -8.12 8.14 -3.66
CA TRP A 99 -6.69 8.10 -3.36
C TRP A 99 -5.91 8.03 -4.67
N VAL A 100 -5.03 8.99 -4.92
CA VAL A 100 -4.23 9.06 -6.15
C VAL A 100 -2.77 8.86 -5.80
N PHE A 101 -2.16 7.81 -6.33
CA PHE A 101 -0.74 7.49 -6.14
C PHE A 101 0.00 7.66 -7.47
N THR A 102 0.94 8.60 -7.52
CA THR A 102 1.82 8.80 -8.68
C THR A 102 3.04 7.89 -8.54
N ILE A 103 3.30 7.08 -9.55
CA ILE A 103 4.36 6.09 -9.59
C ILE A 103 5.53 6.64 -10.41
N ALA A 104 6.74 6.51 -9.87
CA ALA A 104 8.00 6.75 -10.58
C ALA A 104 9.01 5.72 -10.10
N ASP A 105 9.77 5.13 -11.03
CA ASP A 105 10.83 4.15 -10.75
C ASP A 105 10.38 3.01 -9.80
N GLU A 106 9.21 2.43 -10.11
CA GLU A 106 8.51 1.39 -9.32
C GLU A 106 8.12 1.79 -7.87
N ASN A 107 8.21 3.07 -7.51
CA ASN A 107 7.92 3.61 -6.19
C ASN A 107 6.78 4.63 -6.21
N ILE A 108 6.13 4.88 -5.06
CA ILE A 108 5.17 5.99 -4.91
C ILE A 108 5.95 7.28 -4.70
N SER A 109 5.94 8.16 -5.69
CA SER A 109 6.57 9.49 -5.62
C SER A 109 5.66 10.54 -4.99
N LYS A 110 4.34 10.34 -5.05
CA LYS A 110 3.33 11.23 -4.47
C LYS A 110 2.05 10.48 -4.15
N ALA A 111 1.43 10.79 -3.02
CA ALA A 111 0.09 10.33 -2.66
C ALA A 111 -0.83 11.55 -2.41
N GLU A 112 -2.06 11.50 -2.91
CA GLU A 112 -3.05 12.58 -2.84
C GLU A 112 -4.43 12.01 -2.51
N GLY A 113 -5.34 12.83 -1.95
CA GLY A 113 -6.70 12.41 -1.60
C GLY A 113 -6.81 11.40 -0.45
N LEU A 114 -5.68 11.09 0.20
CA LEU A 114 -5.64 10.49 1.53
C LEU A 114 -6.04 11.53 2.59
N GLN A 115 -6.66 11.07 3.68
CA GLN A 115 -6.98 11.97 4.80
C GLN A 115 -5.72 12.32 5.61
N GLN A 116 -5.74 13.44 6.34
CA GLN A 116 -4.58 14.02 7.06
C GLN A 116 -3.86 13.09 8.05
N TYR A 117 -4.50 11.98 8.44
CA TYR A 117 -3.93 10.99 9.34
C TYR A 117 -3.16 9.87 8.63
N TYR A 118 -3.21 9.74 7.31
CA TYR A 118 -2.34 8.82 6.56
C TYR A 118 -0.90 9.37 6.54
N LEU A 119 0.03 8.60 7.09
CA LEU A 119 1.43 9.02 7.30
C LEU A 119 2.36 8.59 6.18
N SER A 120 2.11 7.42 5.58
CA SER A 120 2.99 6.85 4.57
C SER A 120 2.22 5.99 3.57
N SER A 121 2.79 5.82 2.37
CA SER A 121 2.31 4.92 1.33
C SER A 121 3.50 4.46 0.49
N ASN A 122 3.72 3.15 0.40
CA ASN A 122 4.80 2.56 -0.39
C ASN A 122 4.22 1.50 -1.32
N LEU A 123 4.74 1.42 -2.55
CA LEU A 123 4.43 0.33 -3.47
C LEU A 123 5.42 -0.82 -3.22
N TYR A 124 4.91 -2.04 -3.14
CA TYR A 124 5.71 -3.24 -2.94
C TYR A 124 5.32 -4.29 -3.96
N LYS A 125 6.30 -5.03 -4.49
CA LYS A 125 6.04 -6.20 -5.32
C LYS A 125 5.54 -7.35 -4.45
N ILE A 126 4.54 -8.07 -4.93
CA ILE A 126 4.02 -9.28 -4.27
C ILE A 126 5.14 -10.34 -4.29
N PRO A 127 5.54 -10.89 -3.13
CA PRO A 127 6.55 -11.93 -3.08
C PRO A 127 5.98 -13.25 -3.63
N GLY A 128 6.81 -13.99 -4.36
CA GLY A 128 6.42 -15.28 -4.93
C GLY A 128 6.13 -16.38 -3.90
N THR A 129 6.57 -16.20 -2.65
CA THR A 129 6.36 -17.14 -1.54
C THR A 129 5.64 -16.47 -0.37
N ASN A 130 4.84 -17.26 0.36
CA ASN A 130 4.17 -16.84 1.58
C ASN A 130 5.20 -16.38 2.64
N GLN A 131 5.13 -15.13 3.09
CA GLN A 131 6.05 -14.53 4.07
C GLN A 131 5.77 -14.99 5.51
N PHE A 132 4.72 -15.78 5.73
CA PHE A 132 4.41 -16.39 7.02
C PHE A 132 5.01 -17.81 7.15
N THR A 133 4.83 -18.68 6.15
CA THR A 133 5.21 -20.11 6.22
C THR A 133 6.60 -20.35 6.82
N GLY A 134 6.65 -21.14 7.89
CA GLY A 134 7.89 -21.58 8.54
C GLY A 134 8.57 -20.52 9.41
N ASN A 135 8.03 -19.31 9.50
CA ASN A 135 8.60 -18.23 10.31
C ASN A 135 8.03 -18.24 11.74
N TRP A 136 8.89 -17.86 12.69
CA TRP A 136 8.55 -17.61 14.09
C TRP A 136 8.92 -16.16 14.42
N TYR A 137 8.03 -15.49 15.15
CA TYR A 137 8.18 -14.13 15.61
C TYR A 137 7.82 -14.06 17.10
N SER A 138 8.58 -13.32 17.89
CA SER A 138 8.30 -13.15 19.32
C SER A 138 8.50 -11.72 19.80
N GLY A 139 7.88 -11.36 20.92
CA GLY A 139 8.10 -10.09 21.60
C GLY A 139 6.95 -9.64 22.50
N ILE A 140 6.92 -8.35 22.81
CA ILE A 140 5.94 -7.75 23.73
C ILE A 140 4.89 -6.99 22.93
N MET A 141 3.60 -7.28 23.17
CA MET A 141 2.49 -6.43 22.73
C MET A 141 2.00 -5.56 23.88
N MET A 142 1.66 -4.31 23.58
CA MET A 142 1.07 -3.38 24.53
C MET A 142 -0.43 -3.24 24.28
N SER A 143 -1.23 -3.49 25.32
CA SER A 143 -2.64 -3.13 25.39
C SER A 143 -2.77 -1.62 25.33
N ARG A 144 -3.53 -1.12 24.36
CA ARG A 144 -3.70 0.32 24.17
C ARG A 144 -4.68 0.94 25.17
N GLU A 145 -5.61 0.13 25.69
CA GLU A 145 -6.63 0.53 26.67
C GLU A 145 -6.02 0.88 28.03
N ASN A 146 -5.33 -0.08 28.65
CA ASN A 146 -4.82 0.04 30.02
C ASN A 146 -3.28 0.15 30.09
N GLY A 147 -2.58 0.07 28.96
CA GLY A 147 -1.11 0.15 28.91
C GLY A 147 -0.39 -1.11 29.38
N SER A 148 -1.10 -2.21 29.66
CA SER A 148 -0.46 -3.47 30.05
C SER A 148 0.40 -4.01 28.92
N SER A 149 1.48 -4.70 29.26
CA SER A 149 2.40 -5.32 28.31
C SER A 149 2.43 -6.82 28.55
N MET A 150 2.30 -7.62 27.50
CA MET A 150 2.32 -9.09 27.57
C MET A 150 3.22 -9.67 26.50
N PHE A 151 3.87 -10.79 26.81
CA PHE A 151 4.65 -11.54 25.83
C PHE A 151 3.75 -12.37 24.92
N PHE A 152 3.97 -12.24 23.62
CA PHE A 152 3.34 -13.02 22.57
C PHE A 152 4.42 -13.66 21.69
N SER A 153 4.15 -14.86 21.18
CA SER A 153 4.89 -15.40 20.04
C SER A 153 3.97 -16.06 19.02
N TYR A 154 4.36 -15.98 17.75
CA TYR A 154 3.59 -16.39 16.59
C TYR A 154 4.44 -17.29 15.69
N LYS A 155 4.06 -18.57 15.59
CA LYS A 155 4.72 -19.54 14.70
C LYS A 155 3.76 -19.95 13.59
N PHE A 156 4.15 -19.78 12.33
CA PHE A 156 3.28 -19.96 11.18
C PHE A 156 3.60 -21.20 10.34
N THR A 157 2.56 -21.84 9.82
CA THR A 157 2.58 -22.83 8.74
C THR A 157 1.85 -22.25 7.52
N ASP A 158 1.55 -23.07 6.51
CA ASP A 158 0.91 -22.61 5.27
C ASP A 158 -0.52 -22.05 5.45
N SER A 159 -1.25 -22.53 6.45
CA SER A 159 -2.67 -22.16 6.69
C SER A 159 -3.02 -21.97 8.18
N GLN A 160 -2.08 -22.24 9.09
CA GLN A 160 -2.27 -22.12 10.53
C GLN A 160 -1.17 -21.29 11.18
N TYR A 161 -1.45 -20.73 12.35
CA TYR A 161 -0.45 -20.19 13.25
C TYR A 161 -0.73 -20.61 14.68
N GLN A 162 0.33 -20.77 15.45
CA GLN A 162 0.28 -20.93 16.89
C GLN A 162 0.53 -19.56 17.53
N GLU A 163 -0.46 -19.03 18.26
CA GLU A 163 -0.28 -17.89 19.18
C GLU A 163 0.05 -18.46 20.56
N THR A 164 1.22 -18.10 21.09
CA THR A 164 1.56 -18.34 22.50
C THR A 164 1.38 -17.04 23.27
N VAL A 165 0.54 -17.06 24.30
CA VAL A 165 0.39 -15.96 25.26
C VAL A 165 0.90 -16.45 26.61
N HIS A 166 1.99 -15.84 27.07
CA HIS A 166 2.69 -16.22 28.30
C HIS A 166 3.22 -17.68 28.28
N ILE A 167 2.41 -18.67 28.68
CA ILE A 167 2.73 -20.11 28.64
C ILE A 167 1.69 -20.95 27.89
N SER A 168 0.55 -20.36 27.47
CA SER A 168 -0.51 -21.08 26.78
C SER A 168 -0.36 -20.89 25.28
N ALA A 169 -0.28 -21.99 24.54
CA ALA A 169 -0.15 -22.01 23.09
C ALA A 169 -1.42 -22.56 22.43
N THR A 170 -2.02 -21.78 21.55
CA THR A 170 -3.25 -22.16 20.82
C THR A 170 -3.03 -22.04 19.32
N THR A 171 -3.43 -23.07 18.57
CA THR A 171 -3.35 -23.09 17.11
C THR A 171 -4.66 -22.59 16.51
N TYR A 172 -4.55 -21.74 15.50
CA TYR A 172 -5.65 -21.12 14.77
C TYR A 172 -5.40 -21.19 13.27
N THR A 173 -6.45 -21.12 12.45
CA THR A 173 -6.34 -20.93 11.00
C THR A 173 -6.21 -19.45 10.64
N TYR A 174 -5.68 -19.16 9.46
CA TYR A 174 -5.65 -17.81 8.90
C TYR A 174 -5.87 -17.80 7.39
N THR A 175 -6.38 -16.69 6.87
CA THR A 175 -6.51 -16.44 5.43
C THR A 175 -5.35 -15.57 4.96
N ALA A 176 -4.46 -16.12 4.14
CA ALA A 176 -3.37 -15.38 3.50
C ALA A 176 -3.89 -14.45 2.39
N ILE A 177 -3.30 -13.27 2.28
CA ILE A 177 -3.63 -12.20 1.33
C ILE A 177 -2.33 -11.77 0.64
N LYS A 178 -2.21 -12.08 -0.66
CA LYS A 178 -1.08 -11.76 -1.53
C LYS A 178 0.30 -12.05 -0.88
N ASN A 179 0.41 -13.17 -0.17
CA ASN A 179 1.62 -13.65 0.53
C ASN A 179 2.24 -12.76 1.63
N VAL A 180 1.74 -11.54 1.86
CA VAL A 180 2.32 -10.56 2.83
C VAL A 180 1.41 -10.25 4.01
N MET A 181 0.11 -10.47 3.86
CA MET A 181 -0.88 -10.16 4.90
C MET A 181 -1.67 -11.41 5.26
N ALA A 182 -2.11 -11.50 6.50
CA ALA A 182 -3.00 -12.56 6.97
C ALA A 182 -4.05 -12.01 7.94
N ILE A 183 -5.25 -12.58 7.89
CA ILE A 183 -6.35 -12.29 8.81
C ILE A 183 -6.82 -13.59 9.46
N ALA A 184 -7.05 -13.55 10.76
CA ALA A 184 -7.68 -14.63 11.52
C ALA A 184 -8.74 -14.07 12.48
N THR A 185 -9.88 -14.75 12.59
CA THR A 185 -10.99 -14.36 13.47
C THR A 185 -11.47 -15.60 14.22
N GLU A 186 -11.34 -15.61 15.54
CA GLU A 186 -11.69 -16.75 16.38
C GLU A 186 -12.21 -16.26 17.74
N ASN A 187 -13.32 -16.82 18.23
CA ASN A 187 -13.95 -16.45 19.52
C ASN A 187 -14.10 -14.94 19.76
N GLY A 188 -14.53 -14.18 18.74
CA GLY A 188 -14.69 -12.72 18.82
C GLY A 188 -13.38 -11.92 18.80
N ILE A 189 -12.21 -12.57 18.64
CA ILE A 189 -10.91 -11.92 18.56
C ILE A 189 -10.42 -11.95 17.10
N ALA A 190 -10.16 -10.76 16.54
CA ALA A 190 -9.57 -10.58 15.23
C ALA A 190 -8.07 -10.33 15.37
N ARG A 191 -7.30 -10.90 14.44
CA ARG A 191 -5.85 -10.72 14.32
C ARG A 191 -5.49 -10.38 12.89
N TYR A 192 -4.64 -9.39 12.74
CA TYR A 192 -4.09 -8.90 11.48
C TYR A 192 -2.60 -9.05 11.56
N PHE A 193 -2.04 -9.64 10.52
CA PHE A 193 -0.62 -9.91 10.38
C PHE A 193 -0.16 -9.26 9.09
N LEU A 194 0.93 -8.50 9.13
CA LEU A 194 1.58 -7.95 7.93
C LEU A 194 3.08 -8.19 8.04
N ALA A 195 3.56 -9.13 7.22
CA ALA A 195 4.95 -9.53 7.12
C ALA A 195 5.62 -8.74 5.98
N LEU A 196 6.48 -7.77 6.34
CA LEU A 196 7.24 -6.94 5.41
C LEU A 196 8.67 -6.77 5.92
N ASN A 197 9.66 -6.87 5.03
CA ASN A 197 11.06 -6.60 5.31
C ASN A 197 11.61 -7.34 6.56
N GLY A 198 11.22 -8.61 6.73
CA GLY A 198 11.64 -9.45 7.87
C GLY A 198 10.99 -9.11 9.21
N LYS A 199 10.01 -8.19 9.23
CA LYS A 199 9.23 -7.80 10.41
C LYS A 199 7.79 -8.28 10.27
N LEU A 200 7.20 -8.67 11.39
CA LEU A 200 5.78 -8.98 11.50
C LEU A 200 5.09 -7.88 12.32
N MET A 201 4.31 -7.03 11.66
CA MET A 201 3.33 -6.20 12.37
C MET A 201 2.14 -7.07 12.76
N VAL A 202 1.61 -6.87 13.97
CA VAL A 202 0.41 -7.56 14.47
C VAL A 202 -0.52 -6.60 15.18
N SER A 203 -1.81 -6.64 14.81
CA SER A 203 -2.92 -6.11 15.60
C SER A 203 -3.79 -7.26 16.09
N ARG A 204 -4.19 -7.23 17.36
CA ARG A 204 -5.08 -8.22 17.99
C ARG A 204 -6.13 -7.48 18.82
N TYR A 205 -7.42 -7.72 18.56
CA TYR A 205 -8.51 -7.02 19.27
C TYR A 205 -9.83 -7.79 19.24
N ASN A 206 -10.74 -7.46 20.16
CA ASN A 206 -12.10 -7.98 20.16
C ASN A 206 -12.92 -7.24 19.09
N PHE A 207 -13.38 -7.95 18.05
CA PHE A 207 -14.21 -7.37 16.99
C PHE A 207 -15.70 -7.42 17.35
N GLY A 208 -16.50 -6.56 16.72
CA GLY A 208 -17.93 -6.41 17.04
C GLY A 208 -18.22 -5.52 18.27
N VAL A 209 -17.17 -5.02 18.95
CA VAL A 209 -17.28 -4.00 20.01
C VAL A 209 -16.79 -2.66 19.46
N ASN A 210 -17.45 -1.56 19.81
CA ASN A 210 -17.06 -0.20 19.42
C ASN A 210 -16.94 0.70 20.67
N PRO A 211 -15.73 1.20 21.02
CA PRO A 211 -14.44 0.93 20.38
C PRO A 211 -14.01 -0.54 20.52
N PRO A 212 -13.07 -1.04 19.68
CA PRO A 212 -12.58 -2.41 19.78
C PRO A 212 -11.92 -2.67 21.13
N ALA A 213 -12.45 -3.62 21.90
CA ALA A 213 -11.92 -3.94 23.22
C ALA A 213 -10.64 -4.76 23.14
N ASN A 214 -9.78 -4.69 24.17
CA ASN A 214 -8.50 -5.41 24.25
C ASN A 214 -7.61 -5.21 22.99
N PHE A 215 -7.48 -3.97 22.50
CA PHE A 215 -6.65 -3.69 21.32
C PHE A 215 -5.16 -3.71 21.67
N PHE A 216 -4.43 -4.69 21.11
CA PHE A 216 -2.97 -4.84 21.18
C PHE A 216 -2.35 -4.57 19.81
N PHE A 217 -1.18 -3.92 19.80
CA PHE A 217 -0.35 -3.75 18.61
C PHE A 217 1.14 -3.98 18.92
N ALA A 218 1.86 -4.60 18.00
CA ALA A 218 3.32 -4.71 18.02
C ALA A 218 3.91 -4.84 16.61
N ALA A 219 5.21 -4.60 16.50
CA ALA A 219 6.04 -5.04 15.39
C ALA A 219 7.15 -5.95 15.93
N PHE A 220 7.14 -7.21 15.52
CA PHE A 220 8.12 -8.23 15.91
C PHE A 220 9.21 -8.36 14.84
N THR A 221 10.42 -8.71 15.27
CA THR A 221 11.45 -9.26 14.40
C THR A 221 11.26 -10.77 14.27
N LYS A 222 11.64 -11.35 13.13
CA LYS A 222 11.74 -12.81 12.99
C LYS A 222 12.79 -13.34 13.98
N ASP A 223 12.45 -14.41 14.69
CA ASP A 223 13.39 -15.15 15.54
C ASP A 223 14.41 -15.88 14.63
N GLN A 224 15.70 -15.82 14.98
CA GLN A 224 16.80 -16.41 14.19
C GLN A 224 17.04 -17.89 14.53
#